data_AF-A0A8T6J3Y4-F1
#
_entry.id   AF-A0A8T6J3Y4-F1
#
_cell.length_a   1.000
_cell.length_b   1.000
_cell.length_c   1.000
_cell.angle_alpha   90.00
_cell.angle_beta   90.00
_cell.angle_gamma   90.00
#
_symmetry.space_group_name_H-M   'P 1'
#
loop_
_entity.id
_entity.type
_entity.pdbx_description
1 polymer ?
#
loop_
_entity_poly.entity_id
_entity_poly.type
_entity_poly.pdbx_seq_one_letter_code
_entity_poly.pdbx_strand_id
1 'polypeptide(L)'
;METPRQDALEPWTDYIHQWLTGDRLQMTRIHELLAVRGCSVSYPSLRRLVVKRNWRRTARTTVRMEGTLPGQVAEADFGRLGMIADPETG
;
A
#
# COMPACT_ATOMS: atom_id res chain seq x y z
N MET A 1 -17.34 7.08 23.06
CA MET A 1 -17.69 5.73 22.57
C MET A 1 -16.40 5.09 22.08
N GLU A 2 -15.77 4.38 23.01
CA GLU A 2 -14.44 3.77 22.90
C GLU A 2 -14.41 2.79 21.72
N THR A 3 -13.33 2.77 20.92
CA THR A 3 -13.18 1.78 19.85
C THR A 3 -12.31 0.65 20.38
N PRO A 4 -12.88 -0.39 21.02
CA PRO A 4 -12.16 -1.42 21.80
C PRO A 4 -11.17 -2.28 20.99
N ARG A 5 -10.93 -1.95 19.71
CA ARG A 5 -10.05 -2.69 18.80
C ARG A 5 -8.73 -1.96 18.53
N GLN A 6 -8.59 -0.68 18.86
CA GLN A 6 -7.29 0.01 18.75
C GLN A 6 -6.36 -0.36 19.90
N ASP A 7 -6.88 -0.48 21.11
CA ASP A 7 -6.08 -0.80 22.31
C ASP A 7 -5.46 -2.20 22.22
N ALA A 8 -6.15 -3.14 21.57
CA ALA A 8 -5.64 -4.49 21.30
C ALA A 8 -4.39 -4.52 20.39
N LEU A 9 -4.14 -3.46 19.61
CA LEU A 9 -2.95 -3.33 18.77
C LEU A 9 -1.80 -2.62 19.47
N GLU A 10 -2.05 -1.90 20.57
CA GLU A 10 -1.01 -1.09 21.22
C GLU A 10 0.21 -1.94 21.64
N PRO A 11 0.06 -3.15 22.20
CA PRO A 11 1.21 -4.02 22.52
C PRO A 11 2.01 -4.50 21.31
N TRP A 12 1.41 -4.44 20.11
CA TRP A 12 2.02 -4.90 18.86
C TRP A 12 2.63 -3.77 18.04
N THR A 13 2.51 -2.53 18.50
CA THR A 13 2.93 -1.30 17.81
C THR A 13 4.37 -1.39 17.30
N ASP A 14 5.32 -1.80 18.14
CA ASP A 14 6.74 -1.87 17.78
C ASP A 14 7.01 -2.98 16.76
N TYR A 15 6.38 -4.14 16.92
CA TYR A 15 6.47 -5.24 15.95
C TYR A 15 5.89 -4.83 14.59
N ILE A 16 4.73 -4.20 14.57
CA ILE A 16 4.09 -3.71 13.34
C ILE A 16 4.99 -2.68 12.65
N HIS A 17 5.58 -1.76 13.40
CA HIS A 17 6.51 -0.77 12.86
C HIS A 17 7.76 -1.43 12.27
N GLN A 18 8.39 -2.36 12.99
CA GLN A 18 9.56 -3.10 12.52
C GLN A 18 9.24 -3.91 11.26
N TRP A 19 8.12 -4.62 11.24
CA TRP A 19 7.68 -5.40 10.09
C TRP A 19 7.41 -4.54 8.86
N LEU A 20 6.83 -3.34 9.04
CA LEU A 20 6.57 -2.41 7.94
C LEU A 20 7.84 -1.76 7.40
N THR A 21 8.76 -1.35 8.27
CA THR A 21 9.88 -0.46 7.90
C THR A 21 11.19 -1.19 7.69
N GLY A 22 11.50 -2.16 8.56
CA GLY A 22 12.70 -3.01 8.47
C GLY A 22 12.47 -4.16 7.50
N ASP A 23 11.52 -5.03 7.82
CA ASP A 23 11.31 -6.29 7.08
C ASP A 23 10.51 -6.08 5.79
N ARG A 24 9.91 -4.88 5.62
CA ARG A 24 9.12 -4.47 4.46
C ARG A 24 7.98 -5.43 4.12
N LEU A 25 7.35 -6.00 5.14
CA LEU A 25 6.21 -6.90 4.99
C LEU A 25 4.98 -6.16 4.47
N GLN A 26 4.18 -6.87 3.66
CA GLN A 26 2.88 -6.40 3.22
C GLN A 26 1.89 -6.35 4.39
N MET A 27 0.95 -5.40 4.35
CA MET A 27 -0.03 -5.21 5.42
C MET A 27 -0.96 -6.42 5.60
N THR A 28 -1.23 -7.18 4.54
CA THR A 28 -1.95 -8.46 4.61
C THR A 28 -1.16 -9.51 5.39
N ARG A 29 0.15 -9.61 5.15
CA ARG A 29 1.03 -10.55 5.88
C ARG A 29 1.11 -10.22 7.36
N ILE A 30 1.20 -8.93 7.70
CA ILE A 30 1.19 -8.48 9.10
C ILE A 30 -0.14 -8.85 9.77
N HIS A 31 -1.26 -8.70 9.07
CA HIS A 31 -2.58 -9.08 9.59
C HIS A 31 -2.68 -10.58 9.91
N GLU A 32 -2.16 -11.45 9.04
CA GLU A 32 -2.07 -12.89 9.30
C GLU A 32 -1.18 -13.21 10.51
N LEU A 33 0.00 -12.58 10.62
CA LEU A 33 0.92 -12.80 11.73
C LEU A 33 0.32 -12.40 13.08
N LEU A 34 -0.44 -11.31 13.12
CA LEU A 34 -1.18 -10.90 14.30
C LEU A 34 -2.21 -11.95 14.70
N ALA A 35 -2.97 -12.50 13.75
CA ALA A 35 -3.95 -13.54 14.01
C ALA A 35 -3.31 -14.82 14.58
N VAL A 36 -2.18 -15.27 14.00
CA VAL A 36 -1.42 -16.43 14.50
C VAL A 36 -0.92 -16.21 15.93
N ARG A 37 -0.61 -14.97 16.29
CA ARG A 37 -0.16 -14.60 17.65
C ARG A 37 -1.31 -14.26 18.61
N GLY A 38 -2.55 -14.57 18.24
CA GLY A 38 -3.73 -14.36 19.09
C GLY A 38 -4.32 -12.95 19.06
N CYS A 39 -3.79 -12.04 18.23
CA CYS A 39 -4.33 -10.70 18.03
C CYS A 39 -5.31 -10.70 16.83
N SER A 40 -6.56 -11.08 17.09
CA SER A 40 -7.62 -11.06 16.07
C SER A 40 -8.24 -9.67 15.96
N VAL A 41 -7.72 -8.87 15.03
CA VAL A 41 -8.29 -7.56 14.66
C VAL A 41 -8.76 -7.56 13.21
N SER A 42 -9.61 -6.62 12.84
CA SER A 42 -9.98 -6.44 11.44
C SER A 42 -8.88 -5.68 10.68
N TYR A 43 -8.69 -6.02 9.41
CA TYR A 43 -7.74 -5.34 8.53
C TYR A 43 -7.90 -3.79 8.53
N PRO A 44 -9.13 -3.21 8.50
CA PRO A 44 -9.30 -1.75 8.58
C PRO A 44 -8.78 -1.13 9.90
N SER A 45 -8.80 -1.86 11.02
CA SER A 45 -8.25 -1.36 12.28
C SER A 45 -6.73 -1.27 12.23
N LEU A 46 -6.07 -2.31 11.71
CA LEU A 46 -4.63 -2.29 11.44
C LEU A 46 -4.27 -1.14 10.48
N ARG A 47 -4.99 -1.02 9.36
CA ARG A 47 -4.78 0.07 8.39
C ARG A 47 -4.93 1.45 9.04
N ARG A 48 -5.94 1.64 9.91
CA ARG A 48 -6.14 2.90 10.62
C ARG A 48 -4.99 3.24 11.55
N LEU A 49 -4.44 2.27 12.29
CA LEU A 49 -3.26 2.48 13.12
C LEU A 49 -2.07 2.94 12.27
N VAL A 50 -1.76 2.21 11.20
CA VAL A 50 -0.63 2.50 10.31
C VAL A 50 -0.72 3.89 9.68
N VAL A 51 -1.92 4.29 9.24
CA VAL A 51 -2.17 5.64 8.71
C VAL A 51 -2.05 6.70 9.81
N LYS A 52 -2.65 6.48 10.99
CA LYS A 52 -2.59 7.42 12.12
C LYS A 52 -1.14 7.67 12.58
N ARG A 53 -0.28 6.65 12.51
CA ARG A 53 1.15 6.73 12.89
C ARG A 53 2.06 7.14 11.74
N ASN A 54 1.52 7.40 10.54
CA ASN A 54 2.26 7.80 9.34
C ASN A 54 3.40 6.85 8.96
N TRP A 55 3.24 5.54 9.18
CA TRP A 55 4.26 4.54 8.87
C TRP A 55 4.26 4.06 7.42
N ARG A 56 3.29 4.49 6.62
CA ARG A 56 3.30 4.24 5.17
C ARG A 56 4.31 5.19 4.54
N ARG A 57 5.37 4.64 3.95
CA ARG A 57 6.20 5.41 3.01
C ARG A 57 5.34 5.75 1.79
N THR A 58 5.16 7.03 1.53
CA THR A 58 4.72 7.50 0.21
C THR A 58 5.82 7.11 -0.78
N ALA A 59 5.50 6.24 -1.74
CA ALA A 59 6.41 6.02 -2.85
C ALA A 59 6.60 7.39 -3.53
N ARG A 60 7.83 7.89 -3.56
CA ARG A 60 8.18 9.02 -4.43
C ARG A 60 8.19 8.46 -5.84
N THR A 61 7.03 8.44 -6.48
CA THR A 61 6.86 7.97 -7.86
C THR A 61 7.44 8.98 -8.88
N THR A 62 7.89 10.15 -8.42
CA THR A 62 8.49 11.16 -9.27
C THR A 62 10.01 11.09 -9.26
N VAL A 63 10.58 10.90 -10.45
CA VAL A 63 12.01 11.04 -10.74
C VAL A 63 12.22 12.42 -11.35
N ARG A 64 13.22 13.16 -10.87
CA ARG A 64 13.59 14.45 -11.48
C ARG A 64 14.30 14.16 -12.81
N MET A 65 13.77 14.72 -13.88
CA MET A 65 14.43 14.70 -15.19
C MET A 65 15.37 15.91 -15.29
N GLU A 66 16.56 15.70 -15.87
CA GLU A 66 17.47 16.78 -16.24
C GLU A 66 16.95 17.52 -17.49
N GLY A 67 17.49 18.72 -17.76
CA GLY A 67 17.16 19.47 -18.96
C GLY A 67 17.51 18.71 -20.23
N THR A 68 16.61 18.66 -21.20
CA THR A 68 16.79 17.94 -22.48
C THR A 68 16.53 18.87 -23.66
N LEU A 69 17.20 18.62 -24.78
CA LEU A 69 16.95 19.32 -26.04
C LEU A 69 15.71 18.72 -26.75
N PRO A 70 15.04 19.50 -27.62
CA PRO A 70 13.95 18.97 -28.43
C PRO A 70 14.38 17.73 -29.25
N GLY A 71 13.62 16.64 -29.16
CA GLY A 71 13.88 15.38 -29.88
C GLY A 71 14.88 14.43 -29.23
N GLN A 72 15.51 14.80 -28.11
CA GLN A 72 16.46 13.93 -27.40
C GLN A 72 15.78 12.83 -26.58
N VAL A 73 14.55 13.08 -26.13
CA VAL A 73 13.72 12.15 -25.35
C VAL A 73 12.34 12.08 -25.98
N ALA A 74 11.79 10.87 -26.03
CA ALA A 74 10.40 10.60 -26.38
C ALA A 74 9.72 9.86 -25.22
N GLU A 75 8.48 10.22 -24.93
CA GLU A 75 7.62 9.50 -23.99
C GLU A 75 6.80 8.47 -24.78
N ALA A 76 6.82 7.23 -24.31
CA ALA A 76 5.94 6.18 -24.81
C ALA A 76 4.91 5.87 -23.72
N ASP A 77 3.64 6.14 -23.99
CA ASP A 77 2.53 5.75 -23.15
C ASP A 77 1.72 4.64 -23.84
N PHE A 78 1.16 3.74 -23.04
CA PHE A 78 0.32 2.64 -23.51
C PHE A 78 -1.08 2.80 -22.93
N GLY A 79 -2.04 3.13 -23.78
CA GLY A 79 -3.45 3.14 -23.41
C GLY A 79 -4.07 1.74 -23.50
N ARG A 80 -4.95 1.40 -22.56
CA ARG A 80 -5.86 0.26 -22.74
C ARG A 80 -6.99 0.68 -23.65
N LEU A 81 -6.98 0.21 -24.90
CA LEU A 81 -8.15 0.28 -25.76
C LEU A 81 -9.23 -0.61 -25.14
N GLY A 82 -10.42 -0.05 -24.91
CA GLY A 82 -11.53 -0.77 -24.26
C GLY A 82 -12.00 -1.97 -25.07
N MET A 83 -13.18 -2.51 -24.73
CA MET A 83 -13.78 -3.55 -25.57
C MET A 83 -14.10 -2.94 -26.94
N ILE A 84 -13.53 -3.53 -27.98
CA ILE A 84 -13.92 -3.25 -29.36
C ILE A 84 -14.88 -4.37 -29.74
N ALA A 85 -16.10 -4.03 -30.14
CA ALA A 85 -17.05 -5.00 -30.64
C ALA A 85 -16.51 -5.60 -31.95
N ASP A 86 -16.56 -6.92 -32.06
CA ASP A 86 -16.24 -7.57 -33.33
C ASP A 86 -17.38 -7.26 -34.32
N PRO A 87 -17.09 -6.64 -35.48
CA PRO A 87 -18.10 -6.39 -36.50
C PRO A 87 -18.77 -7.66 -37.04
N GLU A 88 -18.14 -8.83 -36.94
CA GLU A 88 -18.70 -10.10 -37.44
C GLU A 88 -19.50 -10.87 -36.37
N THR A 89 -19.05 -10.86 -35.11
CA THR A 89 -19.62 -11.74 -34.07
C THR A 89 -20.15 -11.04 -32.82
N GLY A 90 -19.86 -9.75 -32.63
CA GLY A 90 -20.35 -8.95 -31.50
C GLY A 90 -19.70 -9.29 -30.17
#